data_AF-A0A2M7CEZ5-F1
#
_entry.id   AF-A0A2M7CEZ5-F1
#
_cell.length_a   1.000
_cell.length_b   1.000
_cell.length_c   1.000
_cell.angle_alpha   90.00
_cell.angle_beta   90.00
_cell.angle_gamma   90.00
#
_symmetry.space_group_name_H-M   'P 1'
#
loop_
_entity.id
_entity.type
_entity.pdbx_description
1 polymer ?
#
loop_
_entity_poly.entity_id
_entity_poly.type
_entity_poly.pdbx_seq_one_letter_code
_entity_poly.pdbx_strand_id
1 'polypeptide(L)'
;MRYSQYLLPTLKEVPSEAEVPSHQLMLRAGMIRKLASGIYSYLPLGLRSIRKVETIIREEMNRAGAIEVLLPFVQPAELWQESHRWEEYGGELARFKDRHNRDGCLGPTHEEVITDIARKEIRSYRQMPLNLYQIQTKFRDEIRPRFGVMRAREFIMKDAYSFDVDEKGADESYQKMIEAYTRIFTRCGLKFRAVEAETGLIGGTFSHEFMVLAETGEEAIVSCTRCPYAANIEKAEFQRQ
;
A
#
# COMPACT_ATOMS: atom_id res chain seq x y z
N MET A 1 14.93 -10.29 -25.54
CA MET A 1 14.03 -11.48 -25.45
C MET A 1 13.26 -11.58 -26.75
N ARG A 2 13.23 -12.74 -27.42
CA ARG A 2 12.38 -12.96 -28.61
C ARG A 2 10.97 -13.32 -28.17
N TYR A 3 9.95 -12.91 -28.92
CA TYR A 3 8.54 -13.20 -28.60
C TYR A 3 8.26 -14.70 -28.49
N SER A 4 8.84 -15.51 -29.39
CA SER A 4 8.69 -16.97 -29.40
C SER A 4 9.22 -17.69 -28.15
N GLN A 5 9.99 -17.00 -27.30
CA GLN A 5 10.53 -17.52 -26.04
C GLN A 5 9.94 -16.80 -24.82
N TYR A 6 8.86 -16.04 -25.01
CA TYR A 6 8.25 -15.23 -23.97
C TYR A 6 6.79 -15.62 -23.77
N LEU A 7 6.40 -15.96 -22.55
CA LEU A 7 5.00 -16.23 -22.22
C LEU A 7 4.23 -14.91 -22.23
N LEU A 8 3.51 -14.67 -23.33
CA LEU A 8 2.67 -13.49 -23.52
C LEU A 8 1.31 -13.88 -24.11
N PRO A 9 0.42 -14.51 -23.31
CA PRO A 9 -0.85 -15.03 -23.79
C PRO A 9 -1.87 -13.89 -23.96
N THR A 10 -1.87 -13.21 -25.11
CA THR A 10 -2.84 -12.16 -25.39
C THR A 10 -4.24 -12.72 -25.60
N LEU A 11 -5.28 -11.98 -25.18
CA LEU A 11 -6.69 -12.36 -25.40
C LEU A 11 -7.32 -11.46 -26.46
N LYS A 12 -8.04 -12.08 -27.41
CA LYS A 12 -8.81 -11.36 -28.43
C LYS A 12 -9.99 -10.62 -27.79
N GLU A 13 -10.73 -11.32 -26.95
CA GLU A 13 -11.94 -10.84 -26.29
C GLU A 13 -11.64 -10.40 -24.84
N VAL A 14 -12.46 -9.47 -24.34
CA VAL A 14 -12.41 -9.02 -22.95
C VAL A 14 -13.17 -10.04 -22.09
N PRO A 15 -12.56 -10.60 -21.03
CA PRO A 15 -13.30 -11.44 -20.08
C PRO A 15 -14.44 -10.67 -19.42
N SER A 16 -15.62 -11.29 -19.27
CA SER A 16 -16.86 -10.62 -18.83
C SER A 16 -16.79 -10.12 -17.39
N GLU A 17 -15.90 -10.67 -16.57
CA GLU A 17 -15.65 -10.27 -15.18
C GLU A 17 -14.83 -8.98 -15.05
N ALA A 18 -14.36 -8.39 -16.15
CA ALA A 18 -13.48 -7.23 -16.13
C ALA A 18 -14.25 -5.91 -16.35
N GLU A 19 -14.53 -5.21 -15.26
CA GLU A 19 -15.36 -3.99 -15.28
C GLU A 19 -14.62 -2.73 -15.73
N VAL A 20 -13.38 -2.52 -15.25
CA VAL A 20 -12.61 -1.29 -15.51
C VAL A 20 -11.59 -1.46 -16.65
N PRO A 21 -11.27 -0.39 -17.41
CA PRO A 21 -10.36 -0.46 -18.55
C PRO A 21 -8.98 -1.04 -18.20
N SER A 22 -8.41 -0.68 -17.03
CA SER A 22 -7.12 -1.19 -16.57
C SER A 22 -7.13 -2.72 -16.42
N HIS A 23 -8.16 -3.27 -15.76
CA HIS A 23 -8.33 -4.71 -15.57
C HIS A 23 -8.50 -5.44 -16.92
N GLN A 24 -9.35 -4.91 -17.81
CA GLN A 24 -9.56 -5.45 -19.15
C GLN A 24 -8.26 -5.50 -19.97
N LEU A 25 -7.50 -4.41 -19.98
CA LEU A 25 -6.26 -4.30 -20.72
C LEU A 25 -5.17 -5.20 -20.14
N MET A 26 -5.02 -5.28 -18.82
CA MET A 26 -4.02 -6.15 -18.19
C MET A 26 -4.29 -7.64 -18.46
N LEU A 27 -5.56 -8.07 -18.52
CA LEU A 27 -5.93 -9.43 -18.91
C LEU A 27 -5.61 -9.68 -20.40
N ARG A 28 -6.05 -8.78 -21.28
CA ARG A 28 -5.87 -8.90 -22.74
C ARG A 28 -4.41 -8.82 -23.18
N ALA A 29 -3.61 -8.00 -22.53
CA ALA A 29 -2.18 -7.90 -22.78
C ALA A 29 -1.37 -9.07 -22.21
N GLY A 30 -2.01 -10.03 -21.52
CA GLY A 30 -1.31 -11.15 -20.90
C GLY A 30 -0.40 -10.72 -19.75
N MET A 31 -0.79 -9.68 -18.99
CA MET A 31 -0.02 -9.20 -17.83
C MET A 31 -0.41 -9.90 -16.54
N ILE A 32 -1.68 -10.28 -16.39
CA ILE A 32 -2.20 -10.97 -15.20
C ILE A 32 -3.14 -12.12 -15.56
N ARG A 33 -3.31 -13.07 -14.64
CA ARG A 33 -4.35 -14.09 -14.66
C ARG A 33 -4.99 -14.23 -13.29
N LYS A 34 -6.32 -14.32 -13.27
CA LYS A 34 -7.07 -14.57 -12.03
C LYS A 34 -6.82 -16.01 -11.60
N LEU A 35 -6.34 -16.19 -10.36
CA LEU A 35 -6.19 -17.49 -9.71
C LEU A 35 -7.43 -17.80 -8.85
N ALA A 36 -7.89 -16.81 -8.09
CA ALA A 36 -9.12 -16.84 -7.30
C ALA A 36 -9.72 -15.43 -7.22
N SER A 37 -10.87 -15.26 -6.54
CA SER A 37 -11.44 -13.93 -6.32
C SER A 37 -10.44 -13.03 -5.59
N GLY A 38 -10.09 -11.88 -6.19
CA GLY A 38 -9.10 -10.95 -5.64
C GLY A 38 -7.66 -11.48 -5.57
N ILE A 39 -7.31 -12.56 -6.26
CA ILE A 39 -5.95 -13.15 -6.23
C ILE A 39 -5.49 -13.36 -7.67
N TYR A 40 -4.35 -12.76 -8.02
CA TYR A 40 -3.85 -12.70 -9.39
C TYR A 40 -2.40 -13.17 -9.51
N SER A 41 -2.13 -13.96 -10.54
CA SER A 41 -0.77 -14.27 -10.97
C SER A 41 -0.26 -13.17 -11.91
N TYR A 42 0.90 -12.59 -11.60
CA TYR A 42 1.60 -11.66 -12.48
C TYR A 42 2.43 -12.42 -13.51
N LEU A 43 2.03 -12.31 -14.78
CA LEU A 43 2.75 -12.92 -15.91
C LEU A 43 3.99 -12.07 -16.28
N PRO A 44 4.92 -12.57 -17.11
CA PRO A 44 6.22 -11.92 -17.32
C PRO A 44 6.16 -10.43 -17.68
N LEU A 45 5.20 -10.00 -18.52
CA LEU A 45 5.05 -8.58 -18.88
C LEU A 45 4.56 -7.73 -17.69
N GLY A 46 3.60 -8.25 -16.92
CA GLY A 46 3.10 -7.60 -15.70
C GLY A 46 4.19 -7.50 -14.64
N LEU A 47 4.88 -8.60 -14.36
CA LEU A 47 5.98 -8.64 -13.40
C LEU A 47 7.12 -7.68 -13.78
N ARG A 48 7.48 -7.60 -15.06
CA ARG A 48 8.50 -6.63 -15.51
C ARG A 48 8.10 -5.19 -15.24
N SER A 49 6.80 -4.88 -15.36
CA SER A 49 6.26 -3.55 -15.08
C SER A 49 6.29 -3.25 -13.59
N ILE A 50 5.89 -4.22 -12.75
CA ILE A 50 6.00 -4.12 -11.28
C ILE A 50 7.44 -3.85 -10.86
N ARG A 51 8.42 -4.63 -11.35
CA ARG A 51 9.84 -4.43 -10.97
C ARG A 51 10.38 -3.05 -11.35
N LYS A 52 9.89 -2.43 -12.43
CA LYS A 52 10.24 -1.05 -12.79
C LYS A 52 9.69 -0.05 -11.77
N VAL A 53 8.43 -0.21 -11.35
CA VAL A 53 7.80 0.63 -10.33
C VAL A 53 8.52 0.46 -8.98
N GLU A 54 8.80 -0.78 -8.56
CA GLU A 54 9.55 -1.05 -7.33
C GLU A 54 10.95 -0.44 -7.34
N THR A 55 11.60 -0.40 -8.51
CA THR A 55 12.92 0.24 -8.66
C THR A 55 12.82 1.74 -8.40
N ILE A 56 11.84 2.42 -9.00
CA ILE A 56 11.60 3.85 -8.75
C ILE A 56 11.31 4.10 -7.26
N ILE A 57 10.45 3.28 -6.66
CA ILE A 57 10.11 3.38 -5.23
C ILE A 57 11.37 3.25 -4.38
N ARG A 58 12.16 2.19 -4.59
CA ARG A 58 13.39 1.94 -3.82
C ARG A 58 14.39 3.07 -3.95
N GLU A 59 14.60 3.59 -5.16
CA GLU A 59 15.51 4.73 -5.39
C GLU A 59 15.07 5.98 -4.61
N GLU A 60 13.78 6.33 -4.62
CA GLU A 60 13.29 7.53 -3.93
C GLU A 60 13.17 7.36 -2.42
N MET A 61 12.85 6.17 -1.93
CA MET A 61 12.87 5.85 -0.50
C MET A 61 14.29 5.91 0.06
N ASN A 62 15.26 5.30 -0.64
CA ASN A 62 16.67 5.36 -0.26
C ASN A 62 17.22 6.79 -0.33
N ARG A 63 16.81 7.58 -1.34
CA ARG A 63 17.14 9.01 -1.42
C ARG A 63 16.63 9.78 -0.20
N ALA A 64 15.44 9.44 0.30
CA ALA A 64 14.86 10.05 1.49
C ALA A 64 15.48 9.57 2.81
N GLY A 65 16.46 8.66 2.77
CA GLY A 65 17.14 8.11 3.94
C GLY A 65 16.40 6.95 4.61
N ALA A 66 15.34 6.42 3.98
CA ALA A 66 14.68 5.21 4.46
C ALA A 66 15.50 3.95 4.11
N ILE A 67 15.47 2.96 4.99
CA ILE A 67 16.28 1.75 4.89
C ILE A 67 15.37 0.55 4.65
N GLU A 68 15.68 -0.22 3.61
CA GLU A 68 14.86 -1.37 3.25
C GLU A 68 15.09 -2.56 4.20
N VAL A 69 14.00 -3.14 4.68
CA VAL A 69 13.92 -4.38 5.47
C VAL A 69 12.92 -5.33 4.80
N LEU A 70 12.89 -6.59 5.23
CA LEU A 70 11.87 -7.54 4.80
C LEU A 70 11.28 -8.24 6.02
N LEU A 71 10.02 -7.96 6.32
CA LEU A 71 9.33 -8.51 7.48
C LEU A 71 8.56 -9.79 7.12
N PRO A 72 8.32 -10.69 8.09
CA PRO A 72 7.52 -11.88 7.87
C PRO A 72 6.09 -11.55 7.39
N PHE A 73 5.59 -12.33 6.44
CA PHE A 73 4.20 -12.24 5.98
C PHE A 73 3.23 -12.87 6.99
N VAL A 74 3.66 -13.98 7.60
CA VAL A 74 2.93 -14.64 8.68
C VAL A 74 3.28 -13.97 10.00
N GLN A 75 2.28 -13.55 10.76
CA GLN A 75 2.46 -12.81 11.99
C GLN A 75 1.76 -13.51 13.17
N PRO A 76 2.39 -13.57 14.36
CA PRO A 76 1.80 -14.16 15.56
C PRO A 76 0.65 -13.30 16.09
N ALA A 77 -0.42 -13.94 16.56
CA ALA A 77 -1.60 -13.24 17.08
C ALA A 77 -1.28 -12.36 18.31
N GLU A 78 -0.29 -12.78 19.11
CA GLU A 78 0.09 -12.10 20.36
C GLU A 78 0.48 -10.63 20.10
N LEU A 79 1.20 -10.35 19.00
CA LEU A 79 1.59 -8.97 18.65
C LEU A 79 0.37 -8.09 18.33
N TRP A 80 -0.65 -8.67 17.70
CA TRP A 80 -1.89 -7.97 17.35
C TRP A 80 -2.83 -7.80 18.55
N GLN A 81 -2.73 -8.69 19.54
CA GLN A 81 -3.46 -8.59 20.80
C GLN A 81 -2.87 -7.49 21.68
N GLU A 82 -1.53 -7.33 21.67
CA GLU A 82 -0.85 -6.22 22.35
C GLU A 82 -1.33 -4.84 21.85
N SER A 83 -1.68 -4.73 20.56
CA SER A 83 -2.21 -3.49 19.96
C SER A 83 -3.73 -3.40 19.94
N HIS A 84 -4.45 -4.40 20.47
CA HIS A 84 -5.92 -4.56 20.40
C HIS A 84 -6.50 -4.69 18.97
N ARG A 85 -5.65 -4.65 17.93
CA ARG A 85 -6.07 -4.76 16.53
C ARG A 85 -6.44 -6.19 16.15
N TRP A 86 -6.09 -7.19 16.95
CA TRP A 86 -6.51 -8.58 16.70
C TRP A 86 -8.04 -8.70 16.62
N GLU A 87 -8.79 -8.02 17.49
CA GLU A 87 -10.24 -7.99 17.48
C GLU A 87 -10.78 -6.86 16.59
N GLU A 88 -10.23 -5.65 16.71
CA GLU A 88 -10.76 -4.44 16.06
C GLU A 88 -10.65 -4.44 14.54
N TYR A 89 -9.67 -5.13 13.96
CA TYR A 89 -9.49 -5.20 12.50
C TYR A 89 -10.64 -5.97 11.79
N GLY A 90 -11.45 -6.72 12.54
CA GLY A 90 -12.66 -7.35 12.01
C GLY A 90 -12.39 -8.50 11.04
N GLY A 91 -13.27 -8.66 10.06
CA GLY A 91 -13.29 -9.79 9.12
C GLY A 91 -12.20 -9.74 8.04
N GLU A 92 -11.61 -8.58 7.79
CA GLU A 92 -10.56 -8.43 6.77
C GLU A 92 -9.22 -9.05 7.22
N LEU A 93 -9.04 -9.24 8.53
CA LEU A 93 -7.85 -9.91 9.07
C LEU A 93 -7.99 -11.42 8.88
N ALA A 94 -7.22 -11.96 7.93
CA ALA A 94 -7.17 -13.39 7.66
C ALA A 94 -6.41 -14.13 8.76
N ARG A 95 -7.17 -14.68 9.72
CA ARG A 95 -6.67 -15.46 10.86
C ARG A 95 -6.59 -16.93 10.51
N PHE A 96 -5.58 -17.62 11.04
CA PHE A 96 -5.41 -19.06 10.90
C PHE A 96 -4.80 -19.66 12.16
N LYS A 97 -4.90 -20.99 12.29
CA LYS A 97 -4.18 -21.77 13.30
C LYS A 97 -3.14 -22.66 12.63
N ASP A 98 -1.93 -22.69 13.17
CA ASP A 98 -0.91 -23.62 12.70
C ASP A 98 -1.18 -25.06 13.20
N ARG A 99 -0.34 -26.02 12.78
CA ARG A 99 -0.48 -27.44 13.19
C ARG A 99 -0.34 -27.69 14.70
N HIS A 100 0.12 -26.70 15.46
CA HIS A 100 0.26 -26.72 16.91
C HIS A 100 -0.82 -25.88 17.61
N ASN A 101 -1.88 -25.50 16.89
CA ASN A 101 -3.00 -24.68 17.35
C ASN A 101 -2.62 -23.25 17.79
N ARG A 102 -1.45 -22.76 17.36
CA ARG A 102 -1.05 -21.36 17.60
C ARG A 102 -1.77 -20.44 16.63
N ASP A 103 -2.31 -19.35 17.15
CA ASP A 103 -3.02 -18.35 16.37
C ASP A 103 -2.04 -17.44 15.63
N GLY A 104 -2.36 -17.14 14.37
CA GLY A 104 -1.62 -16.19 13.57
C GLY A 104 -2.51 -15.56 12.50
N CYS A 105 -1.95 -14.57 11.81
CA CYS A 105 -2.60 -13.94 10.68
C CYS A 105 -1.66 -13.77 9.48
N LEU A 106 -2.27 -13.56 8.32
CA LEU A 106 -1.57 -13.08 7.13
C LEU A 106 -1.54 -11.56 7.21
N GLY A 107 -0.34 -10.97 7.27
CA GLY A 107 -0.15 -9.54 7.55
C GLY A 107 -0.84 -8.64 6.52
N PRO A 108 -1.86 -7.86 6.92
CA PRO A 108 -2.46 -6.84 6.06
C PRO A 108 -1.66 -5.51 6.08
N THR A 109 -0.80 -5.36 7.09
CA THR A 109 0.14 -4.28 7.39
C THR A 109 1.11 -4.76 8.49
N HIS A 110 2.04 -3.93 8.96
CA HIS A 110 3.16 -4.36 9.82
C HIS A 110 3.50 -3.40 10.97
N GLU A 111 2.57 -2.54 11.44
CA GLU A 111 2.84 -1.63 12.58
C GLU A 111 3.31 -2.40 13.84
N GLU A 112 2.68 -3.52 14.18
CA GLU A 112 3.04 -4.30 15.36
C GLU A 112 4.39 -4.98 15.22
N VAL A 113 4.66 -5.54 14.03
CA VAL A 113 5.91 -6.27 13.74
C VAL A 113 7.11 -5.32 13.76
N ILE A 114 6.98 -4.15 13.12
CA ILE A 114 8.07 -3.17 13.10
C ILE A 114 8.27 -2.53 14.48
N THR A 115 7.19 -2.33 15.25
CA THR A 115 7.28 -1.85 16.63
C THR A 115 7.96 -2.87 17.54
N ASP A 116 7.70 -4.17 17.35
CA ASP A 116 8.39 -5.24 18.08
C ASP A 116 9.91 -5.25 17.81
N ILE A 117 10.33 -4.94 16.57
CA ILE A 117 11.75 -4.75 16.23
C ILE A 117 12.28 -3.49 16.93
N ALA A 118 11.57 -2.36 16.79
CA ALA A 118 12.01 -1.08 17.34
C ALA A 118 12.19 -1.14 18.86
N ARG A 119 11.26 -1.73 19.61
CA ARG A 119 11.36 -1.87 21.08
C ARG A 119 12.54 -2.74 21.52
N LYS A 120 13.02 -3.65 20.66
CA LYS A 120 14.16 -4.54 20.94
C LYS A 120 15.50 -3.91 20.57
N GLU A 121 15.55 -3.16 19.48
CA GLU A 121 16.81 -2.69 18.86
C GLU A 121 17.10 -1.20 19.10
N ILE A 122 16.08 -0.36 19.31
CA ILE A 122 16.25 1.07 19.59
C ILE A 122 16.32 1.26 21.10
N ARG A 123 17.53 1.54 21.61
CA ARG A 123 17.81 1.69 23.06
C ARG A 123 18.25 3.10 23.45
N SER A 124 18.51 3.97 22.48
CA SER A 124 18.95 5.34 22.70
C SER A 124 18.37 6.30 21.66
N TYR A 125 18.07 7.52 22.09
CA TYR A 125 17.66 8.62 21.20
C TYR A 125 18.67 8.88 20.06
N ARG A 126 19.95 8.53 20.26
CA ARG A 126 21.00 8.68 19.24
C ARG A 126 20.84 7.77 18.02
N GLN A 127 19.99 6.76 18.11
CA GLN A 127 19.63 5.87 17.01
C GLN A 127 18.46 6.42 16.18
N MET A 128 17.87 7.55 16.59
CA MET A 128 16.74 8.19 15.92
C MET A 128 17.17 9.56 15.33
N PRO A 129 16.58 10.01 14.20
CA PRO A 129 15.45 9.38 13.50
C PRO A 129 15.86 8.12 12.70
N LEU A 130 14.97 7.13 12.66
CA LEU A 130 15.15 5.91 11.88
C LEU A 130 13.89 5.67 11.03
N ASN A 131 14.05 5.46 9.73
CA ASN A 131 12.93 5.13 8.84
C ASN A 131 13.20 3.79 8.14
N LEU A 132 12.34 2.82 8.40
CA LEU A 132 12.43 1.46 7.85
C LEU A 132 11.26 1.22 6.90
N TYR A 133 11.52 0.62 5.74
CA TYR A 133 10.46 0.28 4.79
C TYR A 133 10.65 -1.10 4.18
N GLN A 134 9.58 -1.66 3.63
CA GLN A 134 9.65 -2.90 2.86
C GLN A 134 8.79 -2.79 1.60
N ILE A 135 9.06 -3.64 0.60
CA ILE A 135 8.16 -3.89 -0.52
C ILE A 135 7.76 -5.37 -0.45
N GLN A 136 6.55 -5.65 0.03
CA GLN A 136 6.16 -7.00 0.42
C GLN A 136 4.66 -7.24 0.22
N THR A 137 4.31 -8.49 -0.09
CA THR A 137 2.92 -8.94 -0.29
C THR A 137 2.12 -8.84 1.00
N LYS A 138 0.92 -8.28 0.90
CA LYS A 138 -0.07 -8.15 1.96
C LYS A 138 -1.31 -8.96 1.63
N PHE A 139 -2.10 -9.27 2.65
CA PHE A 139 -3.38 -9.93 2.48
C PHE A 139 -4.46 -9.24 3.30
N ARG A 140 -5.57 -8.87 2.66
CA ARG A 140 -6.80 -8.39 3.30
C ARG A 140 -7.96 -9.20 2.73
N ASP A 141 -8.77 -9.83 3.57
CA ASP A 141 -9.92 -10.62 3.10
C ASP A 141 -11.10 -9.72 2.74
N GLU A 142 -10.88 -8.88 1.72
CA GLU A 142 -11.85 -7.93 1.20
C GLU A 142 -13.15 -8.66 0.83
N ILE A 143 -14.26 -8.15 1.38
CA ILE A 143 -15.61 -8.72 1.24
C ILE A 143 -16.03 -8.75 -0.22
N ARG A 144 -15.68 -7.71 -0.99
CA ARG A 144 -16.03 -7.59 -2.41
C ARG A 144 -14.81 -7.18 -3.26
N PRO A 145 -13.91 -8.12 -3.58
CA PRO A 145 -12.76 -7.84 -4.43
C PRO A 145 -13.25 -7.49 -5.85
N ARG A 146 -12.82 -6.34 -6.36
CA ARG A 146 -13.28 -5.79 -7.65
C ARG A 146 -12.17 -5.04 -8.37
N PHE A 147 -12.42 -4.71 -9.62
CA PHE A 147 -11.53 -3.85 -10.43
C PHE A 147 -10.10 -4.38 -10.62
N GLY A 148 -9.93 -5.70 -10.66
CA GLY A 148 -8.64 -6.31 -10.93
C GLY A 148 -7.67 -6.16 -9.76
N VAL A 149 -6.49 -5.63 -10.06
CA VAL A 149 -5.42 -5.41 -9.06
C VAL A 149 -5.64 -4.15 -8.21
N MET A 150 -6.67 -3.34 -8.50
CA MET A 150 -6.93 -2.13 -7.72
C MET A 150 -7.56 -2.44 -6.36
N ARG A 151 -8.46 -3.44 -6.28
CA ARG A 151 -9.09 -3.88 -5.03
C ARG A 151 -9.06 -5.41 -4.94
N ALA A 152 -7.86 -5.91 -4.67
CA ALA A 152 -7.54 -7.33 -4.54
C ALA A 152 -7.44 -7.74 -3.07
N ARG A 153 -7.45 -9.05 -2.81
CA ARG A 153 -7.19 -9.61 -1.48
C ARG A 153 -5.71 -9.78 -1.21
N GLU A 154 -4.96 -10.23 -2.21
CA GLU A 154 -3.50 -10.32 -2.18
C GLU A 154 -2.90 -9.25 -3.09
N PHE A 155 -2.05 -8.39 -2.53
CA PHE A 155 -1.46 -7.26 -3.27
C PHE A 155 -0.06 -6.91 -2.75
N ILE A 156 0.72 -6.22 -3.58
CA ILE A 156 2.08 -5.77 -3.21
C ILE A 156 1.96 -4.36 -2.65
N MET A 157 2.54 -4.15 -1.48
CA MET A 157 2.57 -2.83 -0.83
C MET A 157 4.01 -2.46 -0.52
N LYS A 158 4.31 -1.17 -0.71
CA LYS A 158 5.43 -0.54 -0.01
C LYS A 158 4.87 0.12 1.25
N ASP A 159 5.32 -0.33 2.41
CA ASP A 159 4.99 0.22 3.72
C ASP A 159 6.28 0.69 4.41
N ALA A 160 6.22 1.84 5.07
CA ALA A 160 7.36 2.52 5.69
C ALA A 160 6.95 3.07 7.07
N TYR A 161 7.86 3.00 8.02
CA TYR A 161 7.62 3.33 9.42
C TYR A 161 8.83 4.11 9.96
N SER A 162 8.60 5.34 10.42
CA SER A 162 9.63 6.14 11.08
C SER A 162 9.50 6.10 12.60
N PHE A 163 10.64 6.16 13.27
CA PHE A 163 10.77 6.25 14.71
C PHE A 163 11.58 7.49 15.03
N ASP A 164 10.96 8.42 15.75
CA ASP A 164 11.46 9.75 16.00
C ASP A 164 11.44 10.05 17.51
N VAL A 165 12.33 10.95 17.97
CA VAL A 165 12.49 11.26 19.41
C VAL A 165 11.28 12.04 19.95
N ASP A 166 10.73 12.91 19.12
CA ASP A 166 9.64 13.82 19.45
C ASP A 166 8.76 14.07 18.21
N GLU A 167 7.67 14.80 18.43
CA GLU A 167 6.67 15.14 17.40
C GLU A 167 7.29 15.94 16.25
N LYS A 168 8.22 16.85 16.55
CA LYS A 168 8.92 17.63 15.53
C LYS A 168 9.75 16.72 14.60
N GLY A 169 10.43 15.73 15.15
CA GLY A 169 11.13 14.73 14.35
C GLY A 169 10.17 13.93 13.46
N ALA A 170 9.02 13.55 14.00
CA ALA A 170 7.97 12.86 13.24
C ALA A 170 7.45 13.73 12.08
N ASP A 171 7.24 15.03 12.28
CA ASP A 171 6.84 15.98 11.23
C ASP A 171 7.90 16.08 10.11
N GLU A 172 9.19 16.14 10.48
CA GLU A 172 10.29 16.16 9.51
C GLU A 172 10.36 14.85 8.71
N SER A 173 10.16 13.70 9.37
CA SER A 173 10.07 12.38 8.73
C SER A 173 8.87 12.28 7.79
N TYR A 174 7.71 12.82 8.22
CA TYR A 174 6.50 12.89 7.42
C TYR A 174 6.67 13.72 6.15
N GLN A 175 7.26 14.92 6.27
CA GLN A 175 7.50 15.79 5.12
C GLN A 175 8.47 15.15 4.10
N LYS A 176 9.51 14.45 4.58
CA LYS A 176 10.41 13.67 3.70
C LYS A 176 9.63 12.61 2.90
N MET A 177 8.62 11.97 3.50
CA MET A 177 7.78 10.99 2.81
C MET A 177 6.84 11.64 1.79
N ILE A 178 6.24 12.80 2.10
CA ILE A 178 5.45 13.56 1.13
C ILE A 178 6.28 13.87 -0.12
N GLU A 179 7.51 14.35 0.07
CA GLU A 179 8.40 14.66 -1.04
C GLU A 179 8.83 13.42 -1.82
N ALA A 180 9.15 12.33 -1.11
CA ALA A 180 9.52 11.06 -1.73
C ALA A 180 8.37 10.51 -2.58
N TYR A 181 7.15 10.49 -2.06
CA TYR A 181 5.97 10.03 -2.78
C TYR A 181 5.69 10.93 -3.99
N THR A 182 5.78 12.26 -3.83
CA THR A 182 5.64 13.21 -4.93
C THR A 182 6.61 12.88 -6.07
N ARG A 183 7.89 12.60 -5.76
CA ARG A 183 8.89 12.17 -6.75
C ARG A 183 8.54 10.82 -7.37
N ILE A 184 8.11 9.83 -6.59
CA ILE A 184 7.71 8.49 -7.08
C ILE A 184 6.59 8.62 -8.11
N PHE A 185 5.48 9.27 -7.75
CA PHE A 185 4.33 9.41 -8.66
C PHE A 185 4.68 10.22 -9.92
N THR A 186 5.50 11.27 -9.77
CA THR A 186 5.99 12.07 -10.90
C THR A 186 6.87 11.23 -11.84
N ARG A 187 7.79 10.43 -11.31
CA ARG A 187 8.66 9.53 -12.10
C ARG A 187 7.90 8.39 -12.76
N CYS A 188 6.80 7.96 -12.17
CA CYS A 188 5.84 7.03 -12.78
C CYS A 188 4.98 7.68 -13.88
N GLY A 189 5.07 9.00 -14.08
CA GLY A 189 4.30 9.74 -15.09
C GLY A 189 2.81 9.88 -14.77
N LEU A 190 2.45 9.80 -13.49
CA LEU A 190 1.06 9.83 -13.05
C LEU A 190 0.58 11.27 -12.82
N LYS A 191 -0.70 11.52 -13.08
CA LYS A 191 -1.38 12.77 -12.70
C LYS A 191 -2.06 12.54 -11.35
N PHE A 192 -1.54 13.15 -10.30
CA PHE A 192 -1.98 12.89 -8.93
C PHE A 192 -2.11 14.17 -8.10
N ARG A 193 -2.78 14.05 -6.95
CA ARG A 193 -2.87 15.06 -5.91
C ARG A 193 -2.62 14.41 -4.55
N ALA A 194 -1.87 15.11 -3.69
CA ALA A 194 -1.89 14.82 -2.26
C ALA A 194 -3.11 15.54 -1.67
N VAL A 195 -3.96 14.80 -0.96
CA VAL A 195 -5.19 15.32 -0.35
C VAL A 195 -5.20 14.99 1.14
N GLU A 196 -5.72 15.88 1.97
CA GLU A 196 -5.93 15.58 3.39
C GLU A 196 -6.97 14.47 3.54
N ALA A 197 -6.71 13.52 4.43
CA ALA A 197 -7.51 12.31 4.61
C ALA A 197 -7.79 12.02 6.08
N GLU A 198 -8.70 11.08 6.35
CA GLU A 198 -8.88 10.53 7.68
C GLU A 198 -7.73 9.58 8.05
N THR A 199 -7.50 9.40 9.35
CA THR A 199 -6.42 8.53 9.87
C THR A 199 -6.88 7.08 10.04
N GLY A 200 -8.20 6.84 10.02
CA GLY A 200 -8.81 5.51 10.02
C GLY A 200 -8.40 4.62 11.21
N LEU A 201 -8.47 3.31 11.00
CA LEU A 201 -8.14 2.28 12.02
C LEU A 201 -6.64 2.16 12.32
N ILE A 202 -5.78 2.80 11.54
CA ILE A 202 -4.33 2.87 11.81
C ILE A 202 -4.06 3.93 12.91
N GLY A 203 -4.96 4.89 13.07
CA GLY A 203 -4.82 5.99 14.02
C GLY A 203 -3.85 7.09 13.55
N GLY A 204 -3.67 8.12 14.37
CA GLY A 204 -2.83 9.29 14.07
C GLY A 204 -3.61 10.60 14.00
N THR A 205 -2.88 11.71 13.79
CA THR A 205 -3.42 13.09 13.77
C THR A 205 -3.36 13.75 12.39
N PHE A 206 -2.38 13.38 11.55
CA PHE A 206 -2.19 13.92 10.21
C PHE A 206 -2.13 12.80 9.18
N SER A 207 -2.96 12.90 8.13
CA SER A 207 -3.02 11.91 7.05
C SER A 207 -3.16 12.61 5.70
N HIS A 208 -2.35 12.17 4.74
CA HIS A 208 -2.41 12.61 3.36
C HIS A 208 -2.49 11.40 2.44
N GLU A 209 -3.44 11.43 1.52
CA GLU A 209 -3.62 10.43 0.49
C GLU A 209 -3.10 10.93 -0.86
N PHE A 210 -2.35 10.09 -1.56
CA PHE A 210 -1.87 10.39 -2.91
C PHE A 210 -2.82 9.77 -3.94
N MET A 211 -3.72 10.59 -4.46
CA MET A 211 -4.81 10.18 -5.34
C MET A 211 -4.46 10.42 -6.81
N VAL A 212 -4.45 9.35 -7.62
CA VAL A 212 -4.32 9.45 -9.08
C VAL A 212 -5.68 9.83 -9.67
N LEU A 213 -5.69 10.87 -10.50
CA LEU A 213 -6.93 11.41 -11.07
C LEU A 213 -7.43 10.48 -12.19
N ALA A 214 -8.57 9.81 -11.96
CA ALA A 214 -9.22 8.94 -12.92
C ALA A 214 -10.74 8.95 -12.73
N GLU A 215 -11.50 8.87 -13.83
CA GLU A 215 -12.97 8.81 -13.80
C GLU A 215 -13.50 7.55 -13.11
N THR A 216 -12.70 6.49 -13.08
CA THR A 216 -13.03 5.20 -12.44
C THR A 216 -12.53 5.11 -10.99
N GLY A 217 -12.09 6.22 -10.38
CA GLY A 217 -11.66 6.23 -8.98
C GLY A 217 -12.82 5.89 -8.04
N GLU A 218 -12.56 5.13 -6.97
CA GLU A 218 -13.58 4.81 -5.96
C GLU A 218 -13.87 6.00 -5.03
N GLU A 219 -12.96 6.98 -4.99
CA GLU A 219 -13.01 8.10 -4.06
C GLU A 219 -13.21 9.43 -4.78
N ALA A 220 -14.04 10.27 -4.17
CA ALA A 220 -14.29 11.63 -4.63
C ALA A 220 -13.43 12.61 -3.84
N ILE A 221 -12.63 13.39 -4.55
CA ILE A 221 -11.83 14.46 -3.96
C ILE A 221 -12.46 15.82 -4.24
N VAL A 222 -12.40 16.71 -3.25
CA VAL A 222 -12.66 18.13 -3.44
C VAL A 222 -11.32 18.81 -3.66
N SER A 223 -11.16 19.52 -4.77
CA SER A 223 -9.94 20.27 -5.07
C SER A 223 -10.29 21.71 -5.41
N CYS A 224 -9.62 22.65 -4.74
CA CYS A 224 -9.76 24.05 -5.04
C CYS A 224 -9.10 24.38 -6.38
N THR A 225 -9.81 25.08 -7.25
CA THR A 225 -9.26 25.53 -8.54
C THR A 225 -8.35 26.75 -8.43
N ARG A 226 -8.30 27.40 -7.25
CA ARG A 226 -7.59 28.67 -7.02
C ARG A 226 -6.52 28.61 -5.92
N CYS A 227 -6.42 27.51 -5.18
CA CYS A 227 -5.43 27.34 -4.11
C CYS A 227 -5.00 25.86 -4.00
N PRO A 228 -3.97 25.51 -3.21
CA PRO A 228 -3.46 24.14 -3.14
C PRO A 228 -4.36 23.18 -2.34
N TYR A 229 -5.45 23.65 -1.72
CA TYR A 229 -6.32 22.83 -0.92
C TYR A 229 -6.95 21.69 -1.73
N ALA A 230 -6.79 20.47 -1.24
CA ALA A 230 -7.50 19.31 -1.70
C ALA A 230 -7.71 18.35 -0.52
N ALA A 231 -8.92 17.80 -0.41
CA ALA A 231 -9.28 16.88 0.66
C ALA A 231 -10.16 15.76 0.11
N ASN A 232 -10.10 14.61 0.77
CA ASN A 232 -11.12 13.59 0.61
C ASN A 232 -12.49 14.17 1.01
N ILE A 233 -13.57 13.80 0.32
CA ILE A 233 -14.92 14.32 0.63
C ILE A 233 -15.33 14.02 2.08
N GLU A 234 -14.83 12.91 2.65
CA GLU A 234 -15.07 12.53 4.05
C GLU A 234 -14.41 13.51 5.04
N LYS A 235 -13.27 14.10 4.66
CA LYS A 235 -12.52 15.06 5.49
C LYS A 235 -12.82 16.53 5.18
N ALA A 236 -13.38 16.82 4.01
CA ALA A 236 -13.57 18.19 3.54
C ALA A 236 -14.44 19.02 4.51
N GLU A 237 -13.91 20.15 4.99
CA GLU A 237 -14.69 21.05 5.85
C GLU A 237 -15.81 21.74 5.06
N PHE A 238 -17.05 21.53 5.49
CA PHE A 238 -18.22 22.25 4.98
C PHE A 238 -18.61 23.36 5.96
N GLN A 239 -18.29 24.61 5.64
CA GLN A 239 -18.93 25.73 6.32
C GLN A 239 -20.38 25.86 5.80
N ARG A 240 -21.36 25.50 6.65
CA ARG A 240 -22.75 25.91 6.43
C ARG A 240 -22.84 27.41 6.68
N GLN A 241 -23.25 28.16 5.64
CA GLN A 241 -23.73 29.53 5.81
C GLN A 241 -25.10 29.56 6.49
#